data_AF-A0A959KUS5-F1
#
_entry.id   AF-A0A959KUS5-F1
#
_cell.length_a   1.000
_cell.length_b   1.000
_cell.length_c   1.000
_cell.angle_alpha   90.00
_cell.angle_beta   90.00
_cell.angle_gamma   90.00
#
_symmetry.space_group_name_H-M   'P 1'
#
loop_
_entity.id
_entity.type
_entity.pdbx_description
1 polymer ?
#
loop_
_entity_poly.entity_id
_entity_poly.type
_entity_poly.pdbx_seq_one_letter_code
_entity_poly.pdbx_strand_id
1 'polypeptide(L)'
;DQPAATDLEALLDLPPAPEQPFFSFLPPLFRADSSDFPVFPRRPETPRPPRQPEWENVHYNPGFFKKLTIGKDGVEERKQEMYAERMARYEERRQQYEQALIDLPNKMEAYDLAVAEYHLAVAAWNDRREAEALEFQDGGAKFEQAFDWQRERYLKRKQLYQQRLEEWREVKRQRLAAYEQEFAAVGSVDARSLQNYFFKVSELGWINCDRFYNVPQEDRLPLVVRDADQADEKVYVIFQEMNSLIGMYKRPEGYRADGLPRGARVKLLGIKVEDGRAQMAVTEARVGREDPFQLDYRPCTLTELSLELERL
;
A
#
# COMPACT_ATOMS: atom_id res chain seq x y z
N ASP A 1 -37.06 -38.46 -2.37
CA ASP A 1 -36.19 -37.27 -2.43
C ASP A 1 -36.15 -36.59 -1.08
N GLN A 2 -35.13 -36.88 -0.28
CA GLN A 2 -34.85 -36.04 0.89
C GLN A 2 -34.25 -34.74 0.36
N PRO A 3 -34.75 -33.55 0.74
CA PRO A 3 -34.12 -32.30 0.35
C PRO A 3 -32.67 -32.35 0.82
N ALA A 4 -31.73 -31.98 -0.06
CA ALA A 4 -30.33 -31.86 0.29
C ALA A 4 -30.26 -30.94 1.53
N ALA A 5 -29.75 -31.46 2.65
CA ALA A 5 -29.59 -30.67 3.86
C ALA A 5 -28.73 -29.45 3.49
N THR A 6 -29.35 -28.28 3.48
CA THR A 6 -28.62 -27.02 3.33
C THR A 6 -27.59 -26.97 4.44
N ASP A 7 -26.32 -26.87 4.08
CA ASP A 7 -25.25 -26.74 5.07
C ASP A 7 -25.42 -25.41 5.80
N LEU A 8 -25.99 -25.46 7.01
CA LEU A 8 -26.25 -24.30 7.85
C LEU A 8 -24.98 -23.49 8.12
N GLU A 9 -23.82 -24.15 8.22
CA GLU A 9 -22.54 -23.46 8.42
C GLU A 9 -22.16 -22.62 7.20
N ALA A 10 -22.47 -23.10 5.98
CA ALA A 10 -22.19 -22.36 4.75
C ALA A 10 -22.98 -21.04 4.65
N LEU A 11 -24.14 -20.93 5.31
CA LEU A 11 -24.89 -19.66 5.38
C LEU A 11 -24.15 -18.62 6.26
N LEU A 12 -23.42 -19.06 7.29
CA LEU A 12 -22.61 -18.19 8.14
C LEU A 12 -21.25 -17.82 7.55
N ASP A 13 -20.84 -18.46 6.45
CA ASP A 13 -19.58 -18.16 5.74
C ASP A 13 -19.69 -16.89 4.90
N LEU A 14 -19.77 -15.75 5.58
CA LEU A 14 -19.85 -14.43 4.95
C LEU A 14 -18.57 -14.13 4.15
N PRO A 15 -18.68 -13.48 2.98
CA PRO A 15 -17.49 -12.93 2.30
C PRO A 15 -16.75 -11.96 3.25
N PRO A 16 -15.44 -11.77 3.06
CA PRO A 16 -14.69 -10.83 3.88
C PRO A 16 -15.28 -9.42 3.76
N ALA A 17 -15.33 -8.71 4.89
CA ALA A 17 -15.75 -7.31 4.90
C ALA A 17 -14.80 -6.48 4.02
N PRO A 18 -15.29 -5.45 3.31
CA PRO A 18 -14.42 -4.57 2.56
C PRO A 18 -13.44 -3.86 3.51
N GLU A 19 -12.21 -3.66 3.05
CA GLU A 19 -11.20 -2.95 3.83
C GLU A 19 -11.40 -1.43 3.74
N GLN A 20 -11.39 -0.77 4.89
CA GLN A 20 -11.44 0.69 4.94
C GLN A 20 -10.16 1.27 4.30
N PRO A 21 -10.27 2.19 3.33
CA PRO A 21 -9.10 2.77 2.71
C PRO A 21 -8.33 3.59 3.76
N PHE A 22 -7.06 3.24 3.95
CA PHE A 22 -6.18 4.02 4.79
C PHE A 22 -5.78 5.32 4.07
N PHE A 23 -5.93 6.46 4.76
CA PHE A 23 -5.38 7.72 4.30
C PHE A 23 -3.92 7.80 4.72
N SER A 24 -3.01 7.39 3.83
CA SER A 24 -1.59 7.64 4.03
C SER A 24 -1.31 9.12 3.78
N PHE A 25 -1.25 9.91 4.85
CA PHE A 25 -0.78 11.31 4.82
C PHE A 25 0.74 11.31 4.63
N LEU A 26 1.20 11.03 3.41
CA LEU A 26 2.58 11.28 3.06
C LEU A 26 2.62 12.67 2.44
N PRO A 27 3.27 13.65 3.10
CA PRO A 27 3.40 14.98 2.52
C PRO A 27 4.02 14.83 1.12
N PRO A 28 3.49 15.56 0.13
CA PRO A 28 4.02 15.47 -1.22
C PRO A 28 5.51 15.85 -1.19
N LEU A 29 6.33 15.12 -1.95
CA LEU A 29 7.75 15.40 -2.05
C LEU A 29 7.99 16.39 -3.19
N PHE A 30 8.75 17.44 -2.93
CA PHE A 30 9.19 18.36 -3.98
C PHE A 30 10.02 17.59 -5.01
N ARG A 31 9.67 17.76 -6.29
CA ARG A 31 10.42 17.24 -7.42
C ARG A 31 10.72 18.41 -8.35
N ALA A 32 11.98 18.82 -8.38
CA ALA A 32 12.45 19.82 -9.31
C ALA A 32 12.29 19.31 -10.76
N ASP A 33 11.86 20.20 -11.65
CA ASP A 33 12.00 19.93 -13.08
C ASP A 33 13.49 19.99 -13.44
N SER A 34 13.97 19.00 -14.19
CA SER A 34 15.36 18.91 -14.66
C SER A 34 15.46 19.10 -16.18
N SER A 35 14.34 19.34 -16.85
CA SER A 35 14.27 19.50 -18.30
C SER A 35 15.02 20.74 -18.79
N ASP A 36 15.14 21.77 -17.97
CA ASP A 36 15.85 23.03 -18.26
C ASP A 36 17.29 23.06 -17.72
N PHE A 37 17.82 21.93 -17.26
CA PHE A 37 19.18 21.88 -16.71
C PHE A 37 20.22 22.24 -17.80
N PRO A 38 21.16 23.18 -17.53
CA PRO A 38 22.17 23.59 -18.50
C PRO A 38 23.01 22.42 -19.01
N VAL A 39 23.37 22.43 -20.29
CA VAL A 39 24.21 21.39 -20.90
C VAL A 39 25.67 21.81 -20.86
N PHE A 40 26.53 20.94 -20.33
CA PHE A 40 27.97 21.21 -20.28
C PHE A 40 28.57 21.33 -21.69
N PRO A 41 29.35 22.39 -22.00
CA PRO A 41 29.94 22.58 -23.32
C PRO A 41 30.95 21.48 -23.63
N ARG A 42 31.06 21.09 -24.90
CA ARG A 42 32.03 20.07 -25.32
C ARG A 42 33.39 20.68 -25.55
N ARG A 43 34.42 20.10 -24.94
CA ARG A 43 35.80 20.52 -25.14
C ARG A 43 36.24 20.27 -26.59
N PRO A 44 36.85 21.26 -27.27
CA PRO A 44 37.47 21.05 -28.58
C PRO A 44 38.53 19.96 -28.50
N GLU A 45 38.49 19.03 -29.45
CA GLU A 45 39.52 17.98 -29.53
C GLU A 45 40.79 18.53 -30.19
N THR A 46 41.95 18.15 -29.64
CA THR A 46 43.23 18.43 -30.30
C THR A 46 43.26 17.67 -31.64
N PRO A 47 43.49 18.37 -32.77
CA PRO A 47 43.54 17.73 -34.07
C PRO A 47 44.66 16.69 -34.09
N ARG A 48 44.41 15.55 -34.73
CA ARG A 48 45.39 14.47 -34.84
C ARG A 48 46.18 14.63 -36.14
N PRO A 49 47.51 14.50 -36.12
CA PRO A 49 48.31 14.61 -37.33
C PRO A 49 47.90 13.52 -38.34
N PRO A 50 47.74 13.85 -39.63
CA PRO A 50 47.46 12.84 -40.64
C PRO A 50 48.66 11.90 -40.77
N ARG A 51 48.39 10.62 -41.02
CA ARG A 51 49.43 9.62 -41.25
C ARG A 51 49.89 9.69 -42.71
N GLN A 52 51.20 9.77 -42.92
CA GLN A 52 51.77 9.74 -44.26
C GLN A 52 51.49 8.38 -44.92
N PRO A 53 51.05 8.35 -46.19
CA PRO A 53 50.90 7.11 -46.93
C PRO A 53 52.26 6.43 -47.10
N GLU A 54 52.34 5.15 -46.75
CA GLU A 54 53.50 4.31 -47.04
C GLU A 54 53.27 3.61 -48.38
N TRP A 55 54.31 3.57 -49.23
CA TRP A 55 54.25 2.89 -50.53
C TRP A 55 53.84 1.42 -50.40
N GLU A 56 54.35 0.74 -49.37
CA GLU A 56 54.10 -0.68 -49.09
C GLU A 56 52.61 -0.99 -48.85
N ASN A 57 51.83 -0.01 -48.39
CA ASN A 57 50.40 -0.14 -48.12
C ASN A 57 49.52 0.17 -49.34
N VAL A 58 50.11 0.45 -50.51
CA VAL A 58 49.39 0.68 -51.77
C VAL A 58 49.27 -0.63 -52.54
N HIS A 59 48.14 -1.31 -52.37
CA HIS A 59 47.82 -2.53 -53.09
C HIS A 59 46.83 -2.24 -54.23
N TYR A 60 47.24 -2.54 -55.46
CA TYR A 60 46.35 -2.61 -56.61
C TYR A 60 46.18 -4.07 -57.04
N ASN A 61 45.01 -4.64 -56.82
CA ASN A 61 44.68 -6.00 -57.21
C ASN A 61 43.62 -5.97 -58.32
N PRO A 62 44.02 -5.83 -59.60
CA PRO A 62 43.06 -5.87 -60.70
C PRO A 62 42.48 -7.28 -60.83
N GLY A 63 41.18 -7.37 -61.16
CA GLY A 63 40.55 -8.64 -61.46
C GLY A 63 41.24 -9.39 -62.62
N PHE A 64 41.11 -10.72 -62.65
CA PHE A 64 41.84 -11.62 -63.55
C PHE A 64 41.94 -11.13 -65.00
N PHE A 65 40.82 -10.72 -65.61
CA PHE A 65 40.79 -10.24 -66.99
C PHE A 65 41.48 -8.88 -67.21
N LYS A 66 41.46 -7.97 -66.23
CA LYS A 66 42.21 -6.69 -66.29
C LYS A 66 43.72 -6.89 -66.10
N LYS A 67 44.11 -7.90 -65.32
CA LYS A 67 45.50 -8.25 -65.12
C LYS A 67 46.15 -8.80 -66.40
N LEU A 68 45.39 -9.53 -67.21
CA LEU A 68 45.82 -10.05 -68.52
C LEU A 68 45.99 -8.94 -69.57
N THR A 69 45.22 -7.85 -69.49
CA THR A 69 45.26 -6.76 -70.47
C THR A 69 46.25 -5.64 -70.13
N ILE A 70 46.51 -5.36 -68.85
CA ILE A 70 47.32 -4.21 -68.41
C ILE A 70 48.82 -4.58 -68.24
N GLY A 71 49.14 -5.87 -68.08
CA GLY A 71 50.52 -6.32 -67.84
C GLY A 71 51.07 -5.94 -66.45
N LYS A 72 52.33 -6.29 -66.17
CA LYS A 72 52.97 -5.96 -64.88
C LYS A 72 53.26 -4.47 -64.75
N ASP A 73 53.73 -3.85 -65.83
CA ASP A 73 54.14 -2.44 -65.83
C ASP A 73 52.94 -1.52 -65.61
N GLY A 74 51.79 -1.81 -66.22
CA GLY A 74 50.57 -1.03 -65.97
C GLY A 74 49.96 -1.26 -64.59
N VAL A 75 50.28 -2.36 -63.88
CA VAL A 75 49.93 -2.53 -62.46
C VAL A 75 50.79 -1.63 -61.57
N GLU A 76 52.07 -1.50 -61.87
CA GLU A 76 52.96 -0.58 -61.15
C GLU A 76 52.63 0.88 -61.44
N GLU A 77 52.31 1.24 -62.69
CA GLU A 77 51.82 2.58 -63.05
C GLU A 77 50.54 2.93 -62.27
N ARG A 78 49.59 2.01 -62.15
CA ARG A 78 48.38 2.21 -61.32
C ARG A 78 48.68 2.33 -59.84
N LYS A 79 49.66 1.60 -59.30
CA LYS A 79 50.11 1.80 -57.92
C LYS A 79 50.76 3.18 -57.75
N GLN A 80 51.54 3.64 -58.73
CA GLN A 80 52.14 4.97 -58.72
C GLN A 80 51.08 6.07 -58.73
N GLU A 81 50.06 5.96 -59.60
CA GLU A 81 48.91 6.86 -59.61
C GLU A 81 48.17 6.85 -58.27
N MET A 82 47.82 5.68 -57.73
CA MET A 82 47.14 5.55 -56.44
C MET A 82 47.96 6.12 -55.27
N TYR A 83 49.28 5.96 -55.30
CA TYR A 83 50.17 6.55 -54.31
C TYR A 83 50.22 8.07 -54.45
N ALA A 84 50.33 8.59 -55.68
CA ALA A 84 50.29 10.03 -55.94
C ALA A 84 48.98 10.66 -55.46
N GLU A 85 47.83 10.02 -55.72
CA GLU A 85 46.53 10.47 -55.19
C GLU A 85 46.47 10.43 -53.65
N ARG A 86 46.98 9.35 -53.03
CA ARG A 86 47.05 9.26 -51.56
C ARG A 86 47.96 10.33 -50.99
N MET A 87 49.08 10.64 -51.64
CA MET A 87 50.00 11.72 -51.27
C MET A 87 49.33 13.08 -51.39
N ALA A 88 48.61 13.35 -52.48
CA ALA A 88 47.86 14.60 -52.65
C ALA A 88 46.79 14.77 -51.55
N ARG A 89 46.01 13.72 -51.24
CA ARG A 89 45.05 13.73 -50.12
C ARG A 89 45.73 13.90 -48.76
N TYR A 90 46.94 13.37 -48.58
CA TYR A 90 47.71 13.56 -47.37
C TYR A 90 48.16 15.01 -47.22
N GLU A 91 48.63 15.65 -48.29
CA GLU A 91 49.01 17.07 -48.29
C GLU A 91 47.82 17.97 -47.97
N GLU A 92 46.65 17.70 -48.55
CA GLU A 92 45.40 18.40 -48.23
C GLU A 92 45.05 18.26 -46.74
N ARG A 93 45.07 17.03 -46.21
CA ARG A 93 44.83 16.80 -44.77
C ARG A 93 45.90 17.43 -43.89
N ARG A 94 47.14 17.53 -44.36
CA ARG A 94 48.24 18.19 -43.63
C ARG A 94 47.97 19.68 -43.52
N GLN A 95 47.52 20.32 -44.61
CA GLN A 95 47.09 21.72 -44.59
C GLN A 95 45.89 21.94 -43.68
N GLN A 96 44.88 21.06 -43.73
CA GLN A 96 43.74 21.12 -42.82
C GLN A 96 44.15 20.95 -41.35
N TYR A 97 45.12 20.07 -41.07
CA TYR A 97 45.68 19.88 -39.73
C TYR A 97 46.44 21.12 -39.25
N GLU A 98 47.28 21.71 -40.10
CA GLU A 98 47.99 22.96 -39.81
C GLU A 98 47.00 24.09 -39.50
N GLN A 99 45.96 24.26 -40.31
CA GLN A 99 44.91 25.24 -40.06
C GLN A 99 44.15 24.93 -38.76
N ALA A 100 43.81 23.68 -38.50
CA ALA A 100 43.13 23.28 -37.28
C ALA A 100 43.98 23.56 -36.02
N LEU A 101 45.31 23.48 -36.11
CA LEU A 101 46.22 23.89 -35.04
C LEU A 101 46.21 25.41 -34.83
N ILE A 102 46.16 26.19 -35.92
CA ILE A 102 46.04 27.65 -35.86
C ILE A 102 44.72 28.08 -35.23
N ASP A 103 43.62 27.39 -35.54
CA ASP A 103 42.28 27.70 -35.02
C ASP A 103 42.07 27.19 -33.58
N LEU A 104 42.88 26.23 -33.12
CA LEU A 104 42.68 25.56 -31.83
C LEU A 104 42.67 26.53 -30.63
N PRO A 105 43.58 27.52 -30.51
CA PRO A 105 43.54 28.49 -29.41
C PRO A 105 42.22 29.26 -29.34
N ASN A 106 41.69 29.71 -30.47
CA ASN A 106 40.40 30.43 -30.51
C ASN A 106 39.23 29.52 -30.11
N LYS A 107 39.24 28.25 -30.55
CA LYS A 107 38.23 27.26 -30.14
C LYS A 107 38.32 26.97 -28.63
N MET A 108 39.53 26.93 -28.09
CA MET A 108 39.77 26.76 -26.66
C MET A 108 39.28 27.96 -25.85
N GLU A 109 39.56 29.19 -26.29
CA GLU A 109 39.06 30.42 -25.65
C GLU A 109 37.52 30.48 -25.67
N ALA A 110 36.90 30.15 -26.81
CA ALA A 110 35.45 30.07 -26.92
C ALA A 110 34.86 28.99 -26.00
N TYR A 111 35.54 27.86 -25.83
CA TYR A 111 35.16 26.82 -24.88
C TYR A 111 35.26 27.31 -23.44
N ASP A 112 36.34 27.99 -23.06
CA ASP A 112 36.52 28.52 -21.70
C ASP A 112 35.44 29.56 -21.35
N LEU A 113 35.05 30.41 -22.31
CA LEU A 113 33.92 31.33 -22.17
C LEU A 113 32.60 30.56 -22.00
N ALA A 114 32.34 29.56 -22.83
CA ALA A 114 31.13 28.74 -22.74
C ALA A 114 31.06 27.96 -21.41
N VAL A 115 32.20 27.54 -20.85
CA VAL A 115 32.28 26.92 -19.52
C VAL A 115 31.91 27.93 -18.43
N ALA A 116 32.40 29.17 -18.52
CA ALA A 116 32.03 30.23 -17.58
C ALA A 116 30.52 30.53 -17.64
N GLU A 117 29.95 30.66 -18.84
CA GLU A 117 28.50 30.84 -19.04
C GLU A 117 27.69 29.67 -18.49
N TYR A 118 28.14 28.43 -18.73
CA TYR A 118 27.52 27.24 -18.16
C TYR A 118 27.48 27.30 -16.63
N HIS A 119 28.57 27.67 -15.96
CA HIS A 119 28.60 27.76 -14.50
C HIS A 119 27.64 28.83 -13.97
N LEU A 120 27.54 29.98 -14.63
CA LEU A 120 26.55 31.01 -14.30
C LEU A 120 25.12 30.50 -14.49
N ALA A 121 24.86 29.79 -15.59
CA ALA A 121 23.54 29.20 -15.86
C ALA A 121 23.17 28.14 -14.81
N VAL A 122 24.12 27.30 -14.38
CA VAL A 122 23.91 26.31 -13.32
C VAL A 122 23.63 26.97 -11.98
N ALA A 123 24.35 28.04 -11.63
CA ALA A 123 24.07 28.81 -10.42
C ALA A 123 22.65 29.38 -10.44
N ALA A 124 22.27 30.06 -11.52
CA ALA A 124 20.92 30.62 -11.68
C ALA A 124 19.83 29.53 -11.69
N TRP A 125 20.11 28.35 -12.24
CA TRP A 125 19.19 27.21 -12.18
C TRP A 125 19.02 26.69 -10.75
N ASN A 126 20.11 26.55 -9.99
CA ASN A 126 20.05 26.15 -8.58
C ASN A 126 19.27 27.16 -7.74
N ASP A 127 19.49 28.46 -7.93
CA ASP A 127 18.78 29.52 -7.20
C ASP A 127 17.27 29.45 -7.43
N ARG A 128 16.84 29.29 -8.71
CA ARG A 128 15.42 29.09 -9.04
C ARG A 128 14.87 27.84 -8.36
N ARG A 129 15.60 26.73 -8.43
CA ARG A 129 15.20 25.46 -7.82
C ARG A 129 15.03 25.59 -6.31
N GLU A 130 15.94 26.28 -5.64
CA GLU A 130 15.86 26.52 -4.20
C GLU A 130 14.67 27.40 -3.83
N ALA A 131 14.41 28.46 -4.61
CA ALA A 131 13.22 29.30 -4.43
C ALA A 131 11.92 28.50 -4.59
N GLU A 132 11.82 27.65 -5.62
CA GLU A 132 10.67 26.77 -5.82
C GLU A 132 10.52 25.73 -4.71
N ALA A 133 11.63 25.19 -4.20
CA ALA A 133 11.63 24.24 -3.10
C ALA A 133 11.14 24.90 -1.80
N LEU A 134 11.56 26.14 -1.52
CA LEU A 134 11.11 26.91 -0.38
C LEU A 134 9.60 27.22 -0.50
N GLU A 135 9.16 27.70 -1.67
CA GLU A 135 7.74 27.95 -1.93
C GLU A 135 6.90 26.69 -1.73
N PHE A 136 7.39 25.53 -2.17
CA PHE A 136 6.73 24.25 -1.95
C PHE A 136 6.67 23.85 -0.47
N GLN A 137 7.74 24.08 0.30
CA GLN A 137 7.77 23.80 1.74
C GLN A 137 6.81 24.69 2.52
N ASP A 138 6.64 25.94 2.08
CA ASP A 138 5.74 26.91 2.70
C ASP A 138 4.26 26.72 2.32
N GLY A 139 3.91 25.62 1.63
CA GLY A 139 2.53 25.35 1.22
C GLY A 139 2.10 26.14 -0.02
N GLY A 140 3.04 26.43 -0.93
CA GLY A 140 2.75 27.10 -2.19
C GLY A 140 1.84 26.31 -3.13
N ALA A 141 1.53 26.89 -4.28
CA ALA A 141 0.52 26.35 -5.21
C ALA A 141 0.81 24.90 -5.65
N LYS A 142 2.07 24.55 -5.89
CA LYS A 142 2.47 23.17 -6.26
C LYS A 142 2.23 22.17 -5.11
N PHE A 143 2.41 22.58 -3.86
CA PHE A 143 2.13 21.75 -2.69
C PHE A 143 0.64 21.49 -2.55
N GLU A 144 -0.17 22.55 -2.60
CA GLU A 144 -1.63 22.47 -2.50
C GLU A 144 -2.24 21.62 -3.62
N GLN A 145 -1.77 21.77 -4.87
CA GLN A 145 -2.23 20.93 -5.98
C GLN A 145 -1.92 19.44 -5.75
N ALA A 146 -0.71 19.13 -5.28
CA ALA A 146 -0.34 17.75 -4.97
C ALA A 146 -1.17 17.18 -3.80
N PHE A 147 -1.47 18.03 -2.82
CA PHE A 147 -2.31 17.70 -1.68
C PHE A 147 -3.77 17.43 -2.08
N ASP A 148 -4.35 18.30 -2.89
CA ASP A 148 -5.71 18.19 -3.40
C ASP A 148 -5.90 16.90 -4.21
N TRP A 149 -4.94 16.56 -5.06
CA TRP A 149 -4.96 15.29 -5.79
C TRP A 149 -5.01 14.06 -4.85
N GLN A 150 -4.21 14.06 -3.78
CA GLN A 150 -4.23 12.98 -2.79
C GLN A 150 -5.58 12.92 -2.06
N ARG A 151 -6.14 14.08 -1.68
CA ARG A 151 -7.44 14.21 -1.02
C ARG A 151 -8.56 13.67 -1.90
N GLU A 152 -8.63 14.09 -3.16
CA GLU A 152 -9.63 13.60 -4.12
C GLU A 152 -9.55 12.08 -4.32
N ARG A 153 -8.33 11.55 -4.49
CA ARG A 153 -8.11 10.12 -4.62
C ARG A 153 -8.58 9.35 -3.39
N TYR A 154 -8.35 9.89 -2.19
CA TYR A 154 -8.86 9.31 -0.96
C TYR A 154 -10.38 9.36 -0.89
N LEU A 155 -11.01 10.50 -1.21
CA LEU A 155 -12.46 10.66 -1.20
C LEU A 155 -13.15 9.66 -2.15
N LYS A 156 -12.62 9.48 -3.36
CA LYS A 156 -13.13 8.48 -4.31
C LYS A 156 -13.04 7.05 -3.76
N ARG A 157 -11.91 6.69 -3.15
CA ARG A 157 -11.76 5.37 -2.49
C ARG A 157 -12.72 5.19 -1.32
N LYS A 158 -12.92 6.24 -0.51
CA LYS A 158 -13.85 6.24 0.62
C LYS A 158 -15.30 6.04 0.16
N GLN A 159 -15.71 6.70 -0.91
CA GLN A 159 -17.05 6.52 -1.51
C GLN A 159 -17.25 5.09 -2.01
N LEU A 160 -16.29 4.54 -2.75
CA LEU A 160 -16.36 3.16 -3.22
C LEU A 160 -16.40 2.15 -2.06
N TYR A 161 -15.63 2.41 -0.99
CA TYR A 161 -15.68 1.62 0.23
C TYR A 161 -17.07 1.65 0.88
N GLN A 162 -17.71 2.82 0.97
CA GLN A 162 -19.05 2.94 1.53
C GLN A 162 -20.07 2.13 0.73
N GLN A 163 -20.03 2.20 -0.60
CA GLN A 163 -20.90 1.41 -1.47
C GLN A 163 -20.71 -0.10 -1.26
N ARG A 164 -19.45 -0.56 -1.26
CA ARG A 164 -19.13 -1.97 -1.00
C ARG A 164 -19.55 -2.42 0.39
N LEU A 165 -19.44 -1.54 1.38
CA LEU A 165 -19.85 -1.84 2.75
C LEU A 165 -21.36 -2.00 2.85
N GLU A 166 -22.13 -1.17 2.16
CA GLU A 166 -23.60 -1.30 2.08
C GLU A 166 -24.01 -2.59 1.38
N GLU A 167 -23.41 -2.91 0.24
CA GLU A 167 -23.63 -4.18 -0.47
C GLU A 167 -23.29 -5.38 0.42
N TRP A 168 -22.14 -5.34 1.10
CA TRP A 168 -21.72 -6.39 2.02
C TRP A 168 -22.67 -6.54 3.20
N ARG A 169 -23.15 -5.43 3.78
CA ARG A 169 -24.15 -5.43 4.86
C ARG A 169 -25.47 -6.05 4.42
N GLU A 170 -25.89 -5.81 3.20
CA GLU A 170 -27.11 -6.40 2.65
C GLU A 170 -26.94 -7.91 2.45
N VAL A 171 -25.81 -8.36 1.87
CA VAL A 171 -25.50 -9.80 1.76
C VAL A 171 -25.45 -10.46 3.14
N LYS A 172 -24.81 -9.80 4.12
CA LYS A 172 -24.79 -10.26 5.52
C LYS A 172 -26.20 -10.41 6.08
N ARG A 173 -27.06 -9.40 5.91
CA ARG A 173 -28.46 -9.42 6.38
C ARG A 173 -29.24 -10.56 5.74
N GLN A 174 -29.14 -10.75 4.43
CA GLN A 174 -29.84 -11.81 3.72
C GLN A 174 -29.40 -13.20 4.18
N ARG A 175 -28.10 -13.41 4.37
CA ARG A 175 -27.56 -14.69 4.85
C ARG A 175 -27.93 -14.99 6.29
N LEU A 176 -27.90 -13.99 7.17
CA LEU A 176 -28.34 -14.14 8.55
C LEU A 176 -29.85 -14.45 8.62
N ALA A 177 -30.68 -13.74 7.85
CA ALA A 177 -32.12 -14.02 7.79
C ALA A 177 -32.42 -15.44 7.26
N ALA A 178 -31.70 -15.90 6.24
CA ALA A 178 -31.83 -17.27 5.74
C ALA A 178 -31.39 -18.30 6.80
N TYR A 179 -30.28 -18.03 7.51
CA TYR A 179 -29.82 -18.87 8.60
C TYR A 179 -30.85 -18.96 9.74
N GLU A 180 -31.43 -17.83 10.16
CA GLU A 180 -32.48 -17.80 11.18
C GLU A 180 -33.72 -18.62 10.76
N GLN A 181 -34.12 -18.55 9.48
CA GLN A 181 -35.26 -19.29 8.94
C GLN A 181 -35.01 -20.81 8.89
N GLU A 182 -33.87 -21.23 8.31
CA GLU A 182 -33.49 -22.65 8.25
C GLU A 182 -33.29 -23.23 9.65
N PHE A 183 -32.72 -22.43 10.56
CA PHE A 183 -32.59 -22.80 11.96
C PHE A 183 -33.94 -23.04 12.64
N ALA A 184 -34.91 -22.15 12.43
CA ALA A 184 -36.26 -22.31 12.96
C ALA A 184 -36.94 -23.59 12.46
N ALA A 185 -36.59 -24.07 11.26
CA ALA A 185 -37.09 -25.32 10.70
C ALA A 185 -36.45 -26.57 11.33
N VAL A 186 -35.15 -26.52 11.66
CA VAL A 186 -34.43 -27.64 12.31
C VAL A 186 -34.77 -27.75 13.79
N GLY A 187 -34.87 -26.62 14.50
CA GLY A 187 -35.35 -26.57 15.89
C GLY A 187 -34.35 -26.99 16.97
N SER A 188 -33.09 -27.25 16.61
CA SER A 188 -32.00 -27.54 17.58
C SER A 188 -30.71 -26.80 17.22
N VAL A 189 -30.03 -26.20 18.20
CA VAL A 189 -28.72 -25.54 18.08
C VAL A 189 -27.67 -26.29 18.89
N ASP A 190 -26.44 -26.35 18.39
CA ASP A 190 -25.28 -26.66 19.20
C ASP A 190 -24.57 -25.38 19.67
N ALA A 191 -23.79 -25.48 20.75
CA ALA A 191 -23.14 -24.31 21.36
C ALA A 191 -22.15 -23.60 20.42
N ARG A 192 -21.48 -24.34 19.52
CA ARG A 192 -20.51 -23.77 18.59
C ARG A 192 -21.21 -22.95 17.50
N SER A 193 -22.30 -23.45 16.94
CA SER A 193 -23.11 -22.72 15.95
C SER A 193 -23.73 -21.47 16.55
N LEU A 194 -24.25 -21.53 17.77
CA LEU A 194 -24.78 -20.36 18.48
C LEU A 194 -23.69 -19.30 18.71
N GLN A 195 -22.50 -19.73 19.12
CA GLN A 195 -21.36 -18.83 19.33
C GLN A 195 -20.89 -18.18 18.02
N ASN A 196 -20.81 -18.95 16.93
CA ASN A 196 -20.47 -18.43 15.60
C ASN A 196 -21.50 -17.39 15.15
N TYR A 197 -22.79 -17.70 15.29
CA TYR A 197 -23.88 -16.79 14.98
C TYR A 197 -23.78 -15.49 15.79
N PHE A 198 -23.58 -15.58 17.11
CA PHE A 198 -23.39 -14.43 18.00
C PHE A 198 -22.31 -13.47 17.47
N PHE A 199 -21.13 -13.99 17.09
CA PHE A 199 -20.05 -13.15 16.56
C PHE A 199 -20.32 -12.55 15.19
N LYS A 200 -21.09 -13.24 14.34
CA LYS A 200 -21.44 -12.71 13.02
C LYS A 200 -22.49 -11.61 13.16
N VAL A 201 -23.46 -11.75 14.06
CA VAL A 201 -24.51 -10.75 14.29
C VAL A 201 -23.97 -9.54 15.02
N SER A 202 -23.19 -9.73 16.08
CA SER A 202 -22.70 -8.61 16.89
C SER A 202 -21.87 -7.63 16.06
N GLU A 203 -22.22 -6.34 16.10
CA GLU A 203 -21.36 -5.25 15.60
C GLU A 203 -20.35 -4.78 16.66
N LEU A 204 -20.26 -5.51 17.78
CA LEU A 204 -19.40 -5.22 18.92
C LEU A 204 -17.95 -5.57 18.62
N GLY A 205 -17.03 -4.67 18.98
CA GLY A 205 -15.59 -4.90 18.89
C GLY A 205 -15.08 -5.77 20.04
N TRP A 206 -14.29 -6.79 19.73
CA TRP A 206 -13.54 -7.51 20.76
C TRP A 206 -12.42 -6.63 21.31
N ILE A 207 -12.41 -6.44 22.62
CA ILE A 207 -11.30 -5.77 23.31
C ILE A 207 -10.64 -6.75 24.28
N ASN A 208 -9.34 -6.55 24.45
CA ASN A 208 -8.57 -7.23 25.50
C ASN A 208 -8.63 -6.40 26.79
N CYS A 209 -8.29 -7.03 27.92
CA CYS A 209 -8.17 -6.32 29.21
C CYS A 209 -7.07 -5.25 29.21
N ASP A 210 -6.09 -5.33 28.29
CA ASP A 210 -5.04 -4.32 28.12
C ASP A 210 -5.59 -2.95 27.70
N ARG A 211 -6.81 -2.89 27.17
CA ARG A 211 -7.50 -1.65 26.81
C ARG A 211 -7.58 -0.65 27.97
N PHE A 212 -7.52 -1.13 29.21
CA PHE A 212 -7.58 -0.33 30.43
C PHE A 212 -6.22 -0.12 31.12
N TYR A 213 -5.10 -0.22 30.38
CA TYR A 213 -3.75 -0.07 30.95
C TYR A 213 -3.47 1.31 31.58
N ASN A 214 -4.20 2.36 31.18
CA ASN A 214 -4.09 3.71 31.76
C ASN A 214 -4.91 3.91 33.05
N VAL A 215 -5.76 2.95 33.43
CA VAL A 215 -6.55 3.03 34.67
C VAL A 215 -5.65 2.67 35.85
N PRO A 216 -5.58 3.44 36.94
CA PRO A 216 -4.79 3.06 38.12
C PRO A 216 -5.17 1.67 38.65
N GLN A 217 -4.20 0.93 39.21
CA GLN A 217 -4.42 -0.46 39.62
C GLN A 217 -5.49 -0.57 40.72
N GLU A 218 -5.57 0.42 41.61
CA GLU A 218 -6.56 0.57 42.68
C GLU A 218 -8.01 0.76 42.19
N ASP A 219 -8.15 1.21 40.93
CA ASP A 219 -9.43 1.42 40.26
C ASP A 219 -9.76 0.32 39.25
N ARG A 220 -8.96 -0.76 39.22
CA ARG A 220 -9.27 -1.96 38.45
C ARG A 220 -9.86 -3.01 39.37
N LEU A 221 -11.10 -3.40 39.11
CA LEU A 221 -11.83 -4.37 39.91
C LEU A 221 -12.20 -5.60 39.08
N PRO A 222 -12.32 -6.77 39.72
CA PRO A 222 -12.96 -7.92 39.10
C PRO A 222 -14.46 -7.69 39.00
N LEU A 223 -15.08 -8.41 38.07
CA LEU A 223 -16.51 -8.59 37.95
C LEU A 223 -16.79 -10.09 37.91
N VAL A 224 -17.64 -10.57 38.82
CA VAL A 224 -17.96 -11.99 38.96
C VAL A 224 -19.45 -12.24 38.72
N VAL A 225 -19.73 -13.27 37.93
CA VAL A 225 -21.06 -13.86 37.76
C VAL A 225 -21.04 -15.25 38.37
N ARG A 226 -21.94 -15.53 39.32
CA ARG A 226 -22.12 -16.87 39.87
C ARG A 226 -22.73 -17.77 38.80
N ASP A 227 -22.08 -18.90 38.58
CA ASP A 227 -22.63 -20.00 37.79
C ASP A 227 -22.97 -21.13 38.77
N ALA A 228 -24.26 -21.46 38.86
CA ALA A 228 -24.73 -22.55 39.70
C ALA A 228 -24.80 -23.88 38.94
N ASP A 229 -24.64 -23.85 37.62
CA ASP A 229 -24.74 -25.02 36.77
C ASP A 229 -23.38 -25.42 36.17
N GLN A 230 -23.35 -26.60 35.57
CA GLN A 230 -22.17 -27.14 34.90
C GLN A 230 -22.29 -27.02 33.37
N ALA A 231 -23.27 -26.26 32.86
CA ALA A 231 -23.48 -26.14 31.43
C ALA A 231 -22.31 -25.39 30.78
N ASP A 232 -22.08 -25.65 29.49
CA ASP A 232 -21.15 -24.84 28.70
C ASP A 232 -21.86 -23.54 28.33
N GLU A 233 -21.52 -22.49 29.05
CA GLU A 233 -22.08 -21.16 28.94
C GLU A 233 -20.95 -20.18 28.56
N LYS A 234 -21.32 -19.15 27.80
CA LYS A 234 -20.42 -18.03 27.50
C LYS A 234 -21.03 -16.76 28.08
N VAL A 235 -20.23 -16.09 28.91
CA VAL A 235 -20.62 -14.81 29.52
C VAL A 235 -19.72 -13.71 28.99
N TYR A 236 -20.32 -12.60 28.59
CA TYR A 236 -19.66 -11.43 28.06
C TYR A 236 -19.98 -10.19 28.90
N VAL A 237 -18.97 -9.34 29.05
CA VAL A 237 -19.11 -7.98 29.57
C VAL A 237 -19.15 -7.03 28.38
N ILE A 238 -20.22 -6.28 28.23
CA ILE A 238 -20.46 -5.38 27.11
C ILE A 238 -20.38 -3.93 27.58
N PHE A 239 -19.49 -3.17 26.95
CA PHE A 239 -19.28 -1.75 27.17
C PHE A 239 -19.98 -0.96 26.06
N GLN A 240 -21.20 -0.50 26.33
CA GLN A 240 -22.03 0.19 25.35
C GLN A 240 -21.39 1.50 24.86
N GLU A 241 -20.76 2.25 25.76
CA GLU A 241 -20.13 3.55 25.45
C GLU A 241 -19.00 3.46 24.41
N MET A 242 -18.39 2.28 24.27
CA MET A 242 -17.30 2.04 23.33
C MET A 242 -17.58 0.90 22.35
N ASN A 243 -18.85 0.47 22.24
CA ASN A 243 -19.32 -0.59 21.35
C ASN A 243 -18.38 -1.81 21.35
N SER A 244 -18.04 -2.31 22.55
CA SER A 244 -17.03 -3.36 22.71
C SER A 244 -17.45 -4.41 23.72
N LEU A 245 -16.90 -5.62 23.60
CA LEU A 245 -17.14 -6.72 24.53
C LEU A 245 -15.85 -7.40 25.00
N ILE A 246 -15.92 -8.00 26.19
CA ILE A 246 -14.89 -8.85 26.78
C ILE A 246 -15.52 -10.17 27.20
N GLY A 247 -14.90 -11.28 26.86
CA GLY A 247 -15.30 -12.59 27.37
C GLY A 247 -14.90 -12.79 28.84
N MET A 248 -15.79 -13.33 29.64
CA MET A 248 -15.48 -13.77 31.01
C MET A 248 -14.95 -15.20 31.00
N TYR A 249 -14.03 -15.50 31.92
CA TYR A 249 -13.44 -16.82 32.03
C TYR A 249 -14.15 -17.64 33.11
N LYS A 250 -14.48 -18.90 32.80
CA LYS A 250 -15.04 -19.85 33.78
C LYS A 250 -14.00 -20.19 34.85
N ARG A 251 -14.41 -20.11 36.11
CA ARG A 251 -13.66 -20.42 37.34
C ARG A 251 -14.53 -21.29 38.26
N PRO A 252 -13.98 -21.94 39.30
CA PRO A 252 -14.78 -22.75 40.23
C PRO A 252 -15.94 -21.99 40.89
N GLU A 253 -15.80 -20.68 41.09
CA GLU A 253 -16.80 -19.78 41.69
C GLU A 253 -17.81 -19.19 40.69
N GLY A 254 -17.64 -19.43 39.39
CA GLY A 254 -18.44 -18.85 38.32
C GLY A 254 -17.60 -18.20 37.21
N TYR A 255 -18.15 -17.21 36.50
CA TYR A 255 -17.44 -16.47 35.47
C TYR A 255 -16.81 -15.22 36.04
N ARG A 256 -15.57 -14.92 35.60
CA ARG A 256 -14.82 -13.75 36.09
C ARG A 256 -14.14 -13.00 34.95
N ALA A 257 -14.26 -11.68 34.98
CA ALA A 257 -13.46 -10.75 34.20
C ALA A 257 -12.66 -9.84 35.15
N ASP A 258 -11.35 -9.75 34.92
CA ASP A 258 -10.46 -8.95 35.74
C ASP A 258 -10.07 -7.64 35.04
N GLY A 259 -9.62 -6.67 35.82
CA GLY A 259 -9.01 -5.45 35.27
C GLY A 259 -10.01 -4.41 34.77
N LEU A 260 -11.28 -4.49 35.17
CA LEU A 260 -12.31 -3.59 34.67
C LEU A 260 -12.32 -2.26 35.45
N PRO A 261 -12.58 -1.11 34.81
CA PRO A 261 -12.58 0.18 35.50
C PRO A 261 -13.72 0.27 36.52
N ARG A 262 -13.40 0.69 37.75
CA ARG A 262 -14.37 0.92 38.83
C ARG A 262 -15.47 1.86 38.35
N GLY A 263 -16.71 1.48 38.59
CA GLY A 263 -17.89 2.30 38.27
C GLY A 263 -18.27 2.32 36.79
N ALA A 264 -17.57 1.57 35.92
CA ALA A 264 -17.97 1.38 34.54
C ALA A 264 -19.38 0.77 34.46
N ARG A 265 -20.21 1.35 33.59
CA ARG A 265 -21.54 0.82 33.26
C ARG A 265 -21.37 -0.23 32.16
N VAL A 266 -21.85 -1.43 32.44
CA VAL A 266 -21.71 -2.56 31.52
C VAL A 266 -23.02 -3.34 31.47
N LYS A 267 -23.20 -4.10 30.40
CA LYS A 267 -24.22 -5.15 30.34
C LYS A 267 -23.53 -6.51 30.41
N LEU A 268 -24.05 -7.39 31.25
CA LEU A 268 -23.68 -8.79 31.27
C LEU A 268 -24.60 -9.52 30.32
N LEU A 269 -24.02 -10.23 29.36
CA LEU A 269 -24.74 -11.09 28.43
C LEU A 269 -24.26 -12.53 28.62
N GLY A 270 -25.16 -13.39 29.04
CA GLY A 270 -24.95 -14.82 29.08
C GLY A 270 -25.65 -15.48 27.91
N ILE A 271 -24.98 -16.40 27.23
CA ILE A 271 -25.59 -17.30 26.24
C ILE A 271 -25.20 -18.75 26.52
N LYS A 272 -26.18 -19.65 26.41
CA LYS A 272 -25.95 -21.09 26.52
C LYS A 272 -26.95 -21.89 25.70
N VAL A 273 -26.71 -23.19 25.61
CA VAL A 273 -27.61 -24.14 24.95
C VAL A 273 -28.08 -25.15 25.97
N GLU A 274 -29.39 -25.28 26.13
CA GLU A 274 -30.04 -26.24 27.02
C GLU A 274 -31.13 -26.98 26.25
N ASP A 275 -31.09 -28.31 26.26
CA ASP A 275 -32.01 -29.17 25.49
C ASP A 275 -32.10 -28.80 24.00
N GLY A 276 -30.96 -28.41 23.40
CA GLY A 276 -30.88 -27.99 22.01
C GLY A 276 -31.48 -26.61 21.73
N ARG A 277 -31.90 -25.86 22.76
CA ARG A 277 -32.48 -24.51 22.61
C ARG A 277 -31.51 -23.46 23.12
N ALA A 278 -31.42 -22.35 22.39
CA ALA A 278 -30.66 -21.21 22.83
C ALA A 278 -31.33 -20.57 24.07
N GLN A 279 -30.51 -20.21 25.04
CA GLN A 279 -30.92 -19.43 26.20
C GLN A 279 -30.05 -18.19 26.31
N MET A 280 -30.66 -17.09 26.75
CA MET A 280 -30.00 -15.80 26.90
C MET A 280 -30.38 -15.17 28.24
N ALA A 281 -29.41 -14.53 28.89
CA ALA A 281 -29.61 -13.67 30.04
C ALA A 281 -28.94 -12.32 29.78
N VAL A 282 -29.63 -11.22 30.10
CA VAL A 282 -29.08 -9.86 29.97
C VAL A 282 -29.34 -9.11 31.27
N THR A 283 -28.29 -8.54 31.84
CA THR A 283 -28.38 -7.79 33.10
C THR A 283 -27.50 -6.55 33.04
N GLU A 284 -28.05 -5.40 33.42
CA GLU A 284 -27.25 -4.19 33.58
C GLU A 284 -26.44 -4.28 34.88
N ALA A 285 -25.17 -3.91 34.80
CA ALA A 285 -24.24 -4.03 35.91
C ALA A 285 -23.34 -2.79 36.01
N ARG A 286 -22.84 -2.56 37.22
CA ARG A 286 -21.83 -1.54 37.49
C ARG A 286 -20.66 -2.14 38.24
N VAL A 287 -19.48 -2.03 37.64
CA VAL A 287 -18.25 -2.62 38.18
C VAL A 287 -17.98 -2.07 39.60
N GLY A 288 -17.87 -2.97 40.57
CA GLY A 288 -17.57 -2.64 41.98
C GLY A 288 -18.75 -2.23 42.86
N ARG A 289 -20.01 -2.37 42.41
CA ARG A 289 -21.20 -2.11 43.27
C ARG A 289 -21.92 -3.38 43.72
N GLU A 290 -22.22 -4.28 42.80
CA GLU A 290 -23.14 -5.41 43.02
C GLU A 290 -22.47 -6.73 42.60
N ASP A 291 -21.41 -7.14 43.29
CA ASP A 291 -20.70 -8.38 42.99
C ASP A 291 -20.93 -9.40 44.14
N PRO A 292 -21.28 -10.67 43.85
CA PRO A 292 -21.39 -11.28 42.52
C PRO A 292 -22.81 -11.26 41.94
N PHE A 293 -22.89 -11.20 40.61
CA PHE A 293 -24.15 -11.20 39.86
C PHE A 293 -24.68 -12.63 39.65
N GLN A 294 -25.99 -12.77 39.47
CA GLN A 294 -26.63 -14.01 39.04
C GLN A 294 -27.43 -13.72 37.77
N LEU A 295 -27.27 -14.58 36.75
CA LEU A 295 -27.91 -14.40 35.45
C LEU A 295 -29.21 -15.22 35.38
N ASP A 296 -30.29 -14.54 35.03
CA ASP A 296 -31.61 -15.15 34.85
C ASP A 296 -31.81 -15.53 33.38
N TYR A 297 -31.51 -16.78 33.06
CA TYR A 297 -31.64 -17.31 31.70
C TYR A 297 -33.09 -17.54 31.32
N ARG A 298 -33.41 -17.15 30.08
CA ARG A 298 -34.68 -17.46 29.43
C ARG A 298 -34.43 -18.12 28.07
N PRO A 299 -35.26 -19.08 27.65
CA PRO A 299 -35.26 -19.56 26.27
C PRO A 299 -35.45 -18.40 25.30
N CYS A 300 -34.69 -18.38 24.21
CA CYS A 300 -34.81 -17.38 23.16
C CYS A 300 -34.63 -17.98 21.77
N THR A 301 -35.18 -17.31 20.78
CA THR A 301 -34.91 -17.56 19.35
C THR A 301 -33.66 -16.82 18.89
N LEU A 302 -33.10 -17.22 17.74
CA LEU A 302 -31.97 -16.50 17.15
C LEU A 302 -32.33 -15.07 16.74
N THR A 303 -33.58 -14.85 16.33
CA THR A 303 -34.11 -13.51 16.00
C THR A 303 -34.23 -12.63 17.26
N GLU A 304 -34.66 -13.19 18.40
CA GLU A 304 -34.67 -12.44 19.67
C GLU A 304 -33.25 -12.11 20.13
N LEU A 305 -32.30 -13.03 19.94
CA LEU A 305 -30.90 -12.79 20.22
C LEU A 305 -30.35 -11.67 19.31
N SER A 306 -30.62 -11.69 18.00
CA SER A 306 -30.12 -10.63 17.10
C SER A 306 -30.71 -9.27 17.43
N LEU A 307 -32.01 -9.19 17.69
CA LEU A 307 -32.67 -7.96 18.13
C LEU A 307 -32.11 -7.41 19.44
N GLU A 308 -31.74 -8.29 20.37
CA GLU A 308 -31.13 -7.85 21.63
C GLU A 308 -29.70 -7.34 21.39
N LEU A 309 -28.91 -8.00 20.55
CA LEU A 309 -27.56 -7.54 20.17
C LEU A 309 -27.57 -6.19 19.44
N GLU A 310 -28.58 -5.91 18.64
CA GLU A 310 -28.76 -4.60 17.98
C GLU A 310 -29.06 -3.45 18.97
N ARG A 311 -29.53 -3.77 20.19
CA ARG A 311 -29.83 -2.79 21.25
C ARG A 311 -28.67 -2.51 22.19
N LEU A 312 -27.58 -3.27 22.09
CA LEU A 312 -26.43 -3.21 22.99
C LEU A 312 -25.45 -2.11 22.60
#